data_AF-A0A418ESK9-F1
#
_entry.id   AF-A0A418ESK9-F1
#
_cell.length_a   1.000
_cell.length_b   1.000
_cell.length_c   1.000
_cell.angle_alpha   90.00
_cell.angle_beta   90.00
_cell.angle_gamma   90.00
#
_symmetry.space_group_name_H-M   'P 1'
#
loop_
_entity.id
_entity.type
_entity.pdbx_description
1 polymer ?
#
loop_
_entity_poly.entity_id
_entity_poly.type
_entity_poly.pdbx_seq_one_letter_code
_entity_poly.pdbx_strand_id
1 'polypeptide(L)'
;MDGFKRSHGLSLRTCTRIRQQTPEDGLAVLGMFSAPVRKIVEDENIDVVYNADQTAVNYEYLPTKTLNKTRPQFVCGGKTKDRMTAMFLADTTGTKHPLFLFLRTTKSTVKVVVQENLTQRQGFGNRLWESVDPLQVKNDCRIFGNPTAWWNSQISLKFLEFHFCQRSDRHTKKVLLIWDDYSPISQSKSWPTQIQSMSCWSVSLPTTPGLASLRTSPGTGH
;
A
#
# COMPACT_ATOMS: atom_id res chain seq x y z
N MET A 1 -45.30 -13.20 -3.98
CA MET A 1 -44.38 -13.03 -2.82
C MET A 1 -44.32 -11.58 -2.30
N ASP A 2 -44.75 -10.57 -3.05
CA ASP A 2 -44.60 -9.16 -2.64
C ASP A 2 -45.61 -8.67 -1.58
N GLY A 3 -46.80 -9.28 -1.51
CA GLY A 3 -47.83 -8.91 -0.53
C GLY A 3 -47.44 -9.20 0.93
N PHE A 4 -46.93 -10.41 1.18
CA PHE A 4 -46.51 -10.86 2.52
C PHE A 4 -45.38 -9.99 3.11
N LYS A 5 -44.44 -9.55 2.27
CA LYS A 5 -43.31 -8.73 2.72
C LYS A 5 -43.75 -7.32 3.13
N ARG A 6 -44.67 -6.71 2.38
CA ARG A 6 -45.22 -5.38 2.72
C ARG A 6 -46.09 -5.42 3.96
N SER A 7 -46.92 -6.46 4.13
CA SER A 7 -47.80 -6.58 5.29
C SER A 7 -47.05 -6.82 6.60
N HIS A 8 -45.83 -7.36 6.53
CA HIS A 8 -44.99 -7.63 7.72
C HIS A 8 -43.77 -6.70 7.84
N GLY A 9 -43.69 -5.63 7.05
CA GLY A 9 -42.57 -4.68 7.12
C GLY A 9 -41.19 -5.28 6.77
N LEU A 10 -41.15 -6.41 6.06
CA LEU A 10 -39.90 -7.10 5.73
C LEU A 10 -39.30 -6.51 4.45
N SER A 11 -38.17 -5.79 4.58
CA SER A 11 -37.39 -5.32 3.43
C SER A 11 -36.27 -6.31 3.10
N LEU A 12 -36.07 -6.60 1.81
CA LEU A 12 -34.86 -7.28 1.35
C LEU A 12 -33.70 -6.29 1.43
N ARG A 13 -32.97 -6.31 2.54
CA ARG A 13 -31.65 -5.66 2.62
C ARG A 13 -30.61 -6.64 2.10
N THR A 14 -29.96 -6.30 1.00
CA THR A 14 -28.75 -6.99 0.59
C THR A 14 -27.68 -6.69 1.63
N CYS A 15 -27.06 -7.72 2.20
CA CYS A 15 -25.92 -7.55 3.11
C CYS A 15 -24.84 -6.73 2.41
N THR A 16 -24.59 -5.52 2.88
CA THR A 16 -23.46 -4.71 2.45
C THR A 16 -22.21 -5.24 3.13
N ARG A 17 -21.55 -6.21 2.48
CA ARG A 17 -20.21 -6.75 2.82
C ARG A 17 -20.11 -7.41 4.20
N ILE A 18 -19.51 -8.60 4.23
CA ILE A 18 -19.30 -9.50 5.38
C ILE A 18 -18.36 -8.91 6.50
N ARG A 19 -18.03 -7.62 6.49
CA ARG A 19 -16.97 -7.03 7.34
C ARG A 19 -17.27 -5.66 7.97
N GLN A 20 -18.53 -5.23 8.06
CA GLN A 20 -18.83 -4.12 8.96
C GLN A 20 -18.86 -4.65 10.40
N GLN A 21 -17.78 -4.43 11.13
CA GLN A 21 -17.78 -4.53 12.59
C GLN A 21 -18.78 -3.51 13.17
N THR A 22 -19.33 -3.81 14.34
CA THR A 22 -20.19 -2.84 15.02
C THR A 22 -19.37 -1.59 15.41
N PRO A 23 -19.98 -0.41 15.51
CA PRO A 23 -19.29 0.80 15.97
C PRO A 23 -18.56 0.60 17.31
N GLU A 24 -19.14 -0.19 18.21
CA GLU A 24 -18.59 -0.52 19.52
C GLU A 24 -17.33 -1.39 19.41
N ASP A 25 -17.36 -2.43 18.56
CA ASP A 25 -16.17 -3.24 18.25
C ASP A 25 -15.06 -2.38 17.63
N GLY A 26 -15.44 -1.41 16.79
CA GLY A 26 -14.51 -0.46 16.16
C GLY A 26 -13.83 0.47 17.18
N LEU A 27 -14.55 0.93 18.19
CA LEU A 27 -14.00 1.79 19.26
C LEU A 27 -13.01 1.02 20.15
N ALA A 28 -13.32 -0.23 20.49
CA ALA A 28 -12.41 -1.07 21.26
C ALA A 28 -11.11 -1.34 20.48
N VAL A 29 -11.22 -1.69 19.19
CA VAL A 29 -10.07 -1.89 18.30
C VAL A 29 -9.26 -0.60 18.12
N LEU A 30 -9.93 0.55 17.97
CA LEU A 30 -9.27 1.85 17.89
C LEU A 30 -8.50 2.17 19.17
N GLY A 31 -9.08 1.92 20.35
CA GLY A 31 -8.40 2.13 21.63
C GLY A 31 -7.15 1.27 21.78
N MET A 32 -7.26 -0.03 21.45
CA MET A 32 -6.15 -0.97 21.48
C MET A 32 -5.01 -0.59 20.53
N PHE A 33 -5.32 0.03 19.39
CA PHE A 33 -4.31 0.46 18.42
C PHE A 33 -3.73 1.84 18.73
N SER A 34 -4.58 2.82 19.01
CA SER A 34 -4.17 4.22 19.14
C SER A 34 -3.39 4.51 20.42
N ALA A 35 -3.68 3.82 21.52
CA ALA A 35 -2.98 4.03 22.78
C ALA A 35 -1.47 3.67 22.70
N PRO A 36 -1.07 2.49 22.18
CA PRO A 36 0.34 2.19 21.94
C PRO A 36 1.02 3.17 20.98
N VAL A 37 0.36 3.52 19.87
CA VAL A 37 0.92 4.46 18.88
C VAL A 37 1.16 5.83 19.51
N ARG A 38 0.19 6.35 20.27
CA ARG A 38 0.34 7.63 20.97
C ARG A 38 1.48 7.59 21.98
N LYS A 39 1.58 6.52 22.75
CA LYS A 39 2.67 6.32 23.70
C LYS A 39 4.04 6.35 23.01
N ILE A 40 4.19 5.68 21.86
CA ILE A 40 5.44 5.71 21.08
C ILE A 40 5.73 7.14 20.60
N VAL A 41 4.73 7.85 20.10
CA VAL A 41 4.89 9.23 19.63
C VAL A 41 5.41 10.14 20.74
N GLU A 42 4.88 9.98 21.95
CA GLU A 42 5.28 10.72 23.15
C GLU A 42 6.68 10.29 23.65
N ASP A 43 6.88 9.00 23.92
CA ASP A 43 8.12 8.45 24.51
C ASP A 43 9.34 8.69 23.60
N GLU A 44 9.17 8.55 22.29
CA GLU A 44 10.25 8.71 21.32
C GLU A 44 10.41 10.13 20.81
N ASN A 45 9.53 11.07 21.19
CA ASN A 45 9.48 12.44 20.66
C ASN A 45 9.41 12.44 19.11
N ILE A 46 8.40 11.75 18.57
CA ILE A 46 8.17 11.66 17.12
C ILE A 46 7.59 12.98 16.60
N ASP A 47 8.27 13.60 15.63
CA ASP A 47 7.82 14.84 15.01
C ASP A 47 6.69 14.63 14.00
N VAL A 48 6.82 13.58 13.16
CA VAL A 48 5.93 13.34 12.02
C VAL A 48 5.57 11.86 11.96
N VAL A 49 4.27 11.58 11.83
CA VAL A 49 3.77 10.23 11.56
C VAL A 49 3.37 10.14 10.10
N TYR A 50 3.85 9.11 9.44
CA TYR A 50 3.54 8.76 8.06
C TYR A 50 2.60 7.56 8.05
N ASN A 51 1.58 7.61 7.21
CA ASN A 51 0.73 6.47 6.90
C ASN A 51 0.98 6.03 5.45
N ALA A 52 1.35 4.76 5.27
CA ALA A 52 1.51 4.13 3.97
C ALA A 52 0.44 3.06 3.76
N ASP A 53 -0.24 3.11 2.62
CA ASP A 53 -1.29 2.16 2.28
C ASP A 53 -1.24 1.73 0.80
N GLN A 54 -1.51 0.46 0.56
CA GLN A 54 -1.53 -0.15 -0.77
C GLN A 54 -2.97 -0.31 -1.25
N THR A 55 -3.26 0.19 -2.45
CA THR A 55 -4.56 0.00 -3.07
C THR A 55 -4.46 -0.43 -4.53
N ALA A 56 -5.41 -1.25 -4.97
CA ALA A 56 -5.53 -1.66 -6.35
C ALA A 56 -6.35 -0.63 -7.13
N VAL A 57 -5.71 0.02 -8.11
CA VAL A 57 -6.33 0.92 -9.07
C VAL A 57 -6.78 0.10 -10.28
N ASN A 58 -8.09 -0.02 -10.46
CA ASN A 58 -8.66 -0.72 -11.60
C ASN A 58 -9.00 0.29 -12.70
N TYR A 59 -8.58 0.02 -13.94
CA TYR A 59 -8.88 0.89 -15.08
C TYR A 59 -10.37 0.87 -15.45
N GLU A 60 -11.05 -0.27 -15.22
CA GLU A 60 -12.49 -0.39 -15.37
C GLU A 60 -13.18 -0.38 -14.01
N TYR A 61 -13.76 0.76 -13.66
CA TYR A 61 -14.66 0.87 -12.51
C TYR A 61 -16.13 0.65 -12.89
N LEU A 62 -16.45 0.74 -14.19
CA LEU A 62 -17.83 0.68 -14.69
C LEU A 62 -18.21 -0.76 -15.06
N PRO A 63 -19.39 -1.25 -14.64
CA PRO A 63 -19.89 -2.53 -15.09
C PRO A 63 -20.08 -2.53 -16.61
N THR A 64 -19.45 -3.47 -17.32
CA THR A 64 -19.78 -3.72 -18.73
C THR A 64 -21.20 -4.26 -18.80
N LYS A 65 -22.14 -3.47 -19.32
CA LYS A 65 -23.50 -3.95 -19.60
C LYS A 65 -23.43 -4.94 -20.75
N THR A 66 -23.38 -6.25 -20.46
CA THR A 66 -23.72 -7.24 -21.49
C THR A 66 -25.24 -7.25 -21.62
N LEU A 67 -25.77 -6.61 -22.66
CA LEU A 67 -27.20 -6.59 -22.99
C LEU A 67 -27.63 -7.98 -23.51
N ASN A 68 -27.75 -8.96 -22.62
CA ASN A 68 -28.46 -10.19 -22.94
C ASN A 68 -29.96 -9.98 -22.72
N LYS A 69 -30.78 -10.33 -23.72
CA LYS A 69 -32.22 -10.06 -23.80
C LYS A 69 -33.06 -10.59 -22.62
N THR A 70 -32.51 -11.46 -21.78
CA THR A 70 -33.29 -12.17 -20.77
C THR A 70 -32.96 -11.75 -19.34
N ARG A 71 -31.73 -11.31 -19.02
CA ARG A 71 -31.33 -10.74 -17.71
C ARG A 71 -30.04 -9.91 -17.86
N PRO A 72 -30.00 -8.62 -17.49
CA PRO A 72 -28.73 -7.91 -17.39
C PRO A 72 -27.95 -8.47 -16.19
N GLN A 73 -26.87 -9.19 -16.46
CA GLN A 73 -25.94 -9.62 -15.43
C GLN A 73 -24.90 -8.52 -15.21
N PHE A 74 -24.92 -7.90 -14.03
CA PHE A 74 -23.85 -6.99 -13.62
C PHE A 74 -22.65 -7.83 -13.15
N VAL A 75 -21.75 -8.18 -14.06
CA VAL A 75 -20.46 -8.75 -13.68
C VAL A 75 -19.50 -7.59 -13.48
N CYS A 76 -19.29 -7.16 -12.23
CA CYS A 76 -18.18 -6.25 -11.93
C CYS A 76 -16.87 -7.06 -11.92
N GLY A 77 -15.91 -6.67 -12.77
CA GLY A 77 -14.62 -7.35 -12.88
C GLY A 77 -14.60 -8.49 -13.90
N GLY A 78 -14.61 -8.12 -15.19
CA GLY A 78 -14.35 -9.04 -16.30
C GLY A 78 -12.95 -9.67 -16.26
N LYS A 79 -12.72 -10.64 -17.15
CA LYS A 79 -11.46 -11.42 -17.27
C LYS A 79 -10.23 -10.58 -17.67
N THR A 80 -10.44 -9.38 -18.23
CA THR A 80 -9.42 -8.41 -18.65
C THR A 80 -9.23 -7.31 -17.62
N LYS A 81 -9.07 -7.70 -16.36
CA LYS A 81 -8.80 -6.75 -15.27
C LYS A 81 -7.34 -6.30 -15.33
N ASP A 82 -7.04 -5.41 -16.27
CA ASP A 82 -5.84 -4.61 -16.14
C ASP A 82 -5.98 -3.77 -14.88
N ARG A 83 -5.04 -3.97 -13.97
CA ARG A 83 -4.97 -3.31 -12.68
C ARG A 83 -3.56 -2.80 -12.48
N MET A 84 -3.49 -1.61 -11.93
CA MET A 84 -2.27 -1.07 -11.36
C MET A 84 -2.40 -1.16 -9.84
N THR A 85 -1.30 -1.40 -9.15
CA THR A 85 -1.26 -1.23 -7.70
C THR A 85 -0.60 0.11 -7.40
N ALA A 86 -1.18 0.88 -6.48
CA ALA A 86 -0.59 2.12 -5.99
C ALA A 86 -0.25 1.98 -4.52
N MET A 87 0.90 2.52 -4.11
CA MET A 87 1.28 2.74 -2.72
C MET A 87 1.22 4.25 -2.46
N PHE A 88 0.34 4.63 -1.53
CA PHE A 88 0.16 6.00 -1.08
C PHE A 88 0.99 6.23 0.17
N LEU A 89 1.51 7.45 0.31
CA LEU A 89 2.18 7.92 1.52
C LEU A 89 1.66 9.31 1.85
N ALA A 90 1.16 9.48 3.07
CA ALA A 90 0.73 10.77 3.59
C ALA A 90 1.27 10.96 5.01
N ASP A 91 1.53 12.19 5.41
CA ASP A 91 1.98 12.52 6.75
C ASP A 91 0.93 13.25 7.60
N THR A 92 1.23 13.43 8.89
CA THR A 92 0.37 14.12 9.86
C THR A 92 0.12 15.58 9.55
N THR A 93 0.89 16.21 8.67
CA THR A 93 0.63 17.58 8.20
C THR A 93 -0.45 17.62 7.10
N GLY A 94 -0.88 16.44 6.62
CA GLY A 94 -1.78 16.30 5.48
C GLY A 94 -1.05 16.31 4.13
N THR A 95 0.28 16.36 4.13
CA THR A 95 1.08 16.36 2.91
C THR A 95 1.07 14.97 2.28
N LYS A 96 0.74 14.92 0.99
CA LYS A 96 0.82 13.69 0.18
C LYS A 96 2.17 13.65 -0.51
N HIS A 97 2.86 12.53 -0.40
CA HIS A 97 4.19 12.32 -0.96
C HIS A 97 4.10 11.64 -2.34
N PRO A 98 5.17 11.70 -3.15
CA PRO A 98 5.20 11.08 -4.48
C PRO A 98 4.74 9.61 -4.46
N LEU A 99 3.90 9.24 -5.42
CA LEU A 99 3.25 7.93 -5.45
C LEU A 99 4.17 6.84 -6.01
N PHE A 100 4.03 5.62 -5.51
CA PHE A 100 4.63 4.43 -6.11
C PHE A 100 3.57 3.62 -6.84
N LEU A 101 3.76 3.40 -8.13
CA LEU A 101 2.83 2.73 -9.02
C LEU A 101 3.45 1.42 -9.53
N PHE A 102 2.67 0.36 -9.56
CA PHE A 102 3.11 -0.97 -9.99
C PHE A 102 2.23 -1.46 -11.13
N LEU A 103 2.86 -1.65 -12.28
CA LEU A 103 2.24 -2.13 -13.49
C LEU A 103 2.68 -3.56 -13.76
N ARG A 104 1.77 -4.34 -14.35
CA ARG A 104 2.10 -5.70 -14.76
C ARG A 104 2.97 -5.65 -16.02
N THR A 105 4.15 -6.26 -15.96
CA THR A 105 5.04 -6.38 -17.13
C THR A 105 5.49 -7.82 -17.33
N THR A 106 5.61 -8.25 -18.59
CA THR A 106 6.19 -9.55 -18.90
C THR A 106 7.69 -9.51 -18.69
N LYS A 107 8.22 -10.48 -17.95
CA LYS A 107 9.66 -10.63 -17.74
C LYS A 107 10.33 -11.05 -19.05
N SER A 108 11.48 -10.45 -19.36
CA SER A 108 12.33 -10.93 -20.47
C SER A 108 12.83 -12.36 -20.21
N THR A 109 13.00 -13.15 -21.26
CA THR A 109 13.59 -14.50 -21.19
C THR A 109 15.13 -14.46 -21.12
N VAL A 110 15.74 -13.37 -21.58
CA VAL A 110 17.19 -13.21 -21.64
C VAL A 110 17.72 -12.68 -20.30
N LYS A 111 18.54 -13.49 -19.60
CA LYS A 111 19.02 -13.20 -18.23
C LYS A 111 19.74 -11.85 -18.10
N VAL A 112 20.61 -11.50 -19.06
CA VAL A 112 21.35 -10.23 -19.05
C VAL A 112 20.39 -9.04 -19.13
N VAL A 113 19.41 -9.11 -20.05
CA VAL A 113 18.38 -8.09 -20.21
C VAL A 113 17.47 -8.00 -18.99
N VAL A 114 17.18 -9.13 -18.32
CA VAL A 114 16.42 -9.11 -17.06
C VAL A 114 17.15 -8.30 -16.00
N GLN A 115 18.45 -8.51 -15.82
CA GLN A 115 19.21 -7.80 -14.80
C GLN A 115 19.26 -6.31 -15.10
N GLU A 116 19.56 -5.94 -16.35
CA GLU A 116 19.56 -4.55 -16.81
C GLU A 116 18.19 -3.89 -16.61
N ASN A 117 17.10 -4.57 -16.97
CA ASN A 117 15.76 -4.04 -16.78
C ASN A 117 15.44 -3.80 -15.31
N LEU A 118 15.82 -4.70 -14.41
CA LEU A 118 15.56 -4.56 -12.97
C LEU A 118 16.39 -3.44 -12.33
N THR A 119 17.63 -3.25 -12.75
CA THR A 119 18.53 -2.25 -12.18
C THR A 119 18.31 -0.86 -12.76
N GLN A 120 18.22 -0.75 -14.08
CA GLN A 120 18.21 0.54 -14.79
C GLN A 120 16.81 0.99 -15.20
N ARG A 121 15.90 0.04 -15.48
CA ARG A 121 14.59 0.35 -16.09
C ARG A 121 13.41 -0.03 -15.20
N GLN A 122 13.63 -0.19 -13.89
CA GLN A 122 12.58 -0.48 -12.90
C GLN A 122 11.67 -1.67 -13.26
N GLY A 123 12.20 -2.65 -13.98
CA GLY A 123 11.48 -3.85 -14.45
C GLY A 123 10.72 -3.69 -15.77
N PHE A 124 10.89 -2.57 -16.47
CA PHE A 124 10.42 -2.35 -17.83
C PHE A 124 11.47 -2.76 -18.87
N GLY A 125 11.02 -3.19 -20.04
CA GLY A 125 11.89 -3.35 -21.21
C GLY A 125 12.22 -2.00 -21.85
N ASN A 126 13.30 -1.93 -22.62
CA ASN A 126 13.83 -0.69 -23.19
C ASN A 126 12.77 0.19 -23.88
N ARG A 127 11.96 -0.40 -24.78
CA ARG A 127 10.94 0.34 -25.54
C ARG A 127 9.87 1.00 -24.65
N LEU A 128 9.46 0.31 -23.58
CA LEU A 128 8.43 0.85 -22.69
C LEU A 128 9.04 1.86 -21.71
N TRP A 129 10.31 1.65 -21.33
CA TRP A 129 11.06 2.56 -20.47
C TRP A 129 11.15 3.98 -21.05
N GLU A 130 11.39 4.11 -22.35
CA GLU A 130 11.42 5.40 -23.07
C GLU A 130 10.13 6.21 -22.88
N SER A 131 8.99 5.56 -22.66
CA SER A 131 7.72 6.22 -22.36
C SER A 131 7.47 6.41 -20.86
N VAL A 132 7.89 5.46 -20.02
CA VAL A 132 7.63 5.46 -18.58
C VAL A 132 8.50 6.47 -17.83
N ASP A 133 9.77 6.63 -18.21
CA ASP A 133 10.70 7.53 -17.51
C ASP A 133 10.24 9.00 -17.57
N PRO A 134 9.86 9.57 -18.73
CA PRO A 134 9.30 10.92 -18.78
C PRO A 134 7.99 11.07 -17.99
N LEU A 135 7.17 10.02 -17.93
CA LEU A 135 5.91 10.03 -17.18
C LEU A 135 6.12 10.11 -15.67
N GLN A 136 7.19 9.52 -15.15
CA GLN A 136 7.56 9.63 -13.74
C GLN A 136 7.90 11.07 -13.37
N VAL A 137 8.75 11.70 -14.17
CA VAL A 137 9.17 13.10 -13.95
C VAL A 137 7.96 14.03 -14.06
N LYS A 138 7.13 13.84 -15.09
CA LYS A 138 5.96 14.69 -15.34
C LYS A 138 4.93 14.65 -14.22
N ASN A 139 4.72 13.48 -13.60
CA ASN A 139 3.65 13.27 -12.61
C ASN A 139 4.15 13.17 -11.17
N ASP A 140 5.44 13.43 -10.94
CA ASP A 140 6.11 13.27 -9.63
C ASP A 140 5.74 11.94 -8.95
N CYS A 141 6.03 10.85 -9.66
CA CYS A 141 5.74 9.50 -9.18
C CYS A 141 6.86 8.52 -9.55
N ARG A 142 6.82 7.34 -8.94
CA ARG A 142 7.73 6.23 -9.24
C ARG A 142 6.94 5.06 -9.80
N ILE A 143 7.32 4.58 -10.98
CA ILE A 143 6.58 3.55 -11.70
C ILE A 143 7.47 2.32 -11.83
N PHE A 144 6.99 1.16 -11.38
CA PHE A 144 7.70 -0.11 -11.42
C PHE A 144 6.91 -1.15 -12.22
N GLY A 145 7.65 -2.00 -12.94
CA GLY A 145 7.12 -3.11 -13.71
C GLY A 145 7.51 -4.44 -13.08
N ASN A 146 6.55 -5.33 -12.82
CA ASN A 146 6.86 -6.73 -12.55
C ASN A 146 5.73 -7.68 -12.99
N PRO A 147 5.98 -9.00 -13.13
CA PRO A 147 4.98 -9.93 -13.63
C PRO A 147 3.71 -10.09 -12.77
N THR A 148 3.81 -9.73 -11.49
CA THR A 148 2.72 -9.87 -10.51
C THR A 148 1.93 -8.58 -10.31
N ALA A 149 2.43 -7.43 -10.77
CA ALA A 149 1.96 -6.09 -10.39
C ALA A 149 1.80 -5.93 -8.87
N TRP A 150 2.70 -6.57 -8.11
CA TRP A 150 2.61 -6.68 -6.67
C TRP A 150 3.88 -6.20 -5.98
N TRP A 151 3.69 -5.73 -4.75
CA TRP A 151 4.75 -5.29 -3.88
C TRP A 151 5.73 -6.43 -3.52
N ASN A 152 7.02 -6.13 -3.39
CA ASN A 152 8.05 -7.09 -2.96
C ASN A 152 9.13 -6.42 -2.09
N SER A 153 10.02 -7.22 -1.48
CA SER A 153 11.06 -6.72 -0.56
C SER A 153 12.00 -5.68 -1.19
N GLN A 154 12.39 -5.87 -2.45
CA GLN A 154 13.30 -4.94 -3.15
C GLN A 154 12.62 -3.60 -3.37
N ILE A 155 11.33 -3.62 -3.69
CA ILE A 155 10.52 -2.41 -3.82
C ILE A 155 10.33 -1.73 -2.46
N SER A 156 10.13 -2.50 -1.38
CA SER A 156 10.10 -1.92 -0.02
C SER A 156 11.34 -1.09 0.27
N LEU A 157 12.52 -1.62 -0.06
CA LEU A 157 13.79 -0.91 0.14
C LEU A 157 13.82 0.39 -0.66
N LYS A 158 13.50 0.33 -1.97
CA LYS A 158 13.48 1.53 -2.83
C LYS A 158 12.48 2.58 -2.36
N PHE A 159 11.31 2.17 -1.86
CA PHE A 159 10.32 3.07 -1.29
C PHE A 159 10.84 3.78 -0.04
N LEU A 160 11.41 3.01 0.90
CA LEU A 160 11.98 3.57 2.11
C LEU A 160 13.17 4.48 1.83
N GLU A 161 14.03 4.09 0.89
CA GLU A 161 15.16 4.89 0.45
C GLU A 161 14.71 6.23 -0.14
N PHE A 162 13.73 6.18 -1.04
CA PHE A 162 13.24 7.36 -1.73
C PHE A 162 12.60 8.38 -0.77
N HIS A 163 11.75 7.92 0.15
CA HIS A 163 11.01 8.83 1.04
C HIS A 163 11.75 9.20 2.32
N PHE A 164 12.63 8.34 2.84
CA PHE A 164 13.22 8.53 4.17
C PHE A 164 14.74 8.69 4.18
N CYS A 165 15.48 8.12 3.22
CA CYS A 165 16.95 8.22 3.23
C CYS A 165 17.46 9.63 2.95
N GLN A 166 16.76 10.36 2.07
CA GLN A 166 17.14 11.68 1.57
C GLN A 166 16.52 12.84 2.35
N ARG A 167 15.84 12.54 3.46
CA ARG A 167 15.27 13.56 4.36
C ARG A 167 16.38 14.43 4.95
N SER A 168 16.30 15.73 4.73
CA SER A 168 17.27 16.71 5.24
C SER A 168 17.28 16.81 6.77
N ASP A 169 16.15 16.47 7.40
CA ASP A 169 15.90 16.54 8.84
C ASP A 169 16.15 15.21 9.58
N ARG A 170 16.73 14.20 8.90
CA ARG A 170 16.91 12.85 9.47
C ARG A 170 17.71 12.80 10.78
N HIS A 171 18.66 13.71 10.95
CA HIS A 171 19.50 13.79 12.15
C HIS A 171 18.82 14.48 13.34
N THR A 172 17.80 15.31 13.07
CA THR A 172 17.18 16.17 14.08
C THR A 172 15.76 15.74 14.41
N LYS A 173 15.05 15.07 13.49
CA LYS A 173 13.66 14.68 13.64
C LYS A 173 13.44 13.19 13.51
N LYS A 174 12.78 12.62 14.50
CA LYS A 174 12.34 11.23 14.47
C LYS A 174 10.98 11.13 13.81
N VAL A 175 10.76 10.06 13.06
CA VAL A 175 9.48 9.81 12.38
C VAL A 175 8.99 8.41 12.63
N LEU A 176 7.68 8.27 12.58
CA LEU A 176 6.98 7.01 12.70
C LEU A 176 6.32 6.68 11.37
N LEU A 177 6.65 5.55 10.78
CA LEU A 177 5.96 4.99 9.62
C LEU A 177 4.96 3.93 10.08
N ILE A 178 3.67 4.20 9.88
CA ILE A 178 2.60 3.21 9.97
C ILE A 178 2.41 2.62 8.58
N TRP A 179 2.60 1.32 8.45
CA TRP A 179 2.47 0.62 7.19
C TRP A 179 1.90 -0.79 7.37
N ASP A 180 1.31 -1.33 6.32
CA ASP A 180 0.65 -2.63 6.36
C ASP A 180 1.64 -3.81 6.36
N ASP A 181 1.29 -4.91 7.01
CA ASP A 181 2.14 -6.10 7.20
C ASP A 181 2.17 -7.04 5.97
N TYR A 182 1.62 -6.58 4.85
CA TYR A 182 1.77 -7.22 3.54
C TYR A 182 3.18 -7.06 2.95
N SER A 183 4.05 -6.27 3.57
CA SER A 183 5.40 -6.06 3.06
C SER A 183 6.32 -7.24 3.45
N PRO A 184 7.08 -7.86 2.52
CA PRO A 184 7.97 -8.97 2.89
C PRO A 184 9.06 -8.56 3.89
N ILE A 185 9.35 -7.26 3.99
CA ILE A 185 10.34 -6.71 4.92
C ILE A 185 9.77 -6.50 6.32
N SER A 186 8.45 -6.31 6.47
CA SER A 186 7.78 -6.40 7.78
C SER A 186 7.70 -7.86 8.27
N GLN A 187 8.17 -8.84 7.52
CA GLN A 187 8.30 -10.22 8.02
C GLN A 187 9.75 -10.58 8.37
N SER A 188 10.74 -9.70 8.09
CA SER A 188 12.13 -9.96 8.44
C SER A 188 12.42 -9.66 9.91
N LYS A 189 13.28 -10.49 10.54
CA LYS A 189 13.68 -10.36 11.95
C LYS A 189 14.58 -9.15 12.23
N SER A 190 15.25 -8.63 11.19
CA SER A 190 16.11 -7.45 11.28
C SER A 190 15.95 -6.60 10.03
N TRP A 191 16.13 -5.29 10.21
CA TRP A 191 16.23 -4.33 9.10
C TRP A 191 17.53 -4.52 8.34
N PRO A 192 17.55 -4.40 7.00
CA PRO A 192 18.79 -4.27 6.24
C PRO A 192 19.63 -3.10 6.76
N THR A 193 20.95 -3.26 6.80
CA THR A 193 21.91 -2.28 7.35
C THR A 193 21.71 -0.87 6.79
N GLN A 194 21.31 -0.75 5.53
CA GLN A 194 21.01 0.51 4.86
C GLN A 194 19.85 1.27 5.53
N ILE A 195 18.81 0.55 5.99
CA ILE A 195 17.64 1.11 6.69
C ILE A 195 17.93 1.36 8.17
N GLN A 196 18.81 0.57 8.79
CA GLN A 196 19.20 0.80 10.19
C GLN A 196 19.79 2.20 10.38
N SER A 197 20.51 2.72 9.38
CA SER A 197 21.08 4.08 9.41
C SER A 197 20.04 5.22 9.33
N MET A 198 18.77 4.95 8.99
CA MET A 198 17.76 5.96 8.65
C MET A 198 17.06 6.62 9.85
N SER A 199 17.40 6.25 11.10
CA SER A 199 16.72 6.74 12.33
C SER A 199 15.17 6.70 12.24
N CYS A 200 14.63 5.71 11.51
CA CYS A 200 13.20 5.57 11.24
C CYS A 200 12.58 4.53 12.18
N TRP A 201 11.45 4.88 12.79
CA TRP A 201 10.63 3.95 13.56
C TRP A 201 9.50 3.45 12.68
N SER A 202 9.19 2.15 12.75
CA SER A 202 8.14 1.54 11.95
C SER A 202 7.16 0.79 12.84
N VAL A 203 5.88 0.95 12.58
CA VAL A 203 4.82 0.13 13.18
C VAL A 203 4.19 -0.66 12.04
N SER A 204 4.32 -1.98 12.11
CA SER A 204 3.66 -2.90 11.17
C SER A 204 2.32 -3.35 11.77
N LEU A 205 1.26 -3.19 10.99
CA LEU A 205 -0.10 -3.59 11.38
C LEU A 205 -0.35 -5.07 11.04
N PRO A 206 -0.50 -5.99 12.01
CA PRO A 206 -0.81 -7.38 11.70
C PRO A 206 -2.16 -7.47 11.00
N THR A 207 -2.32 -8.50 10.16
CA THR A 207 -3.62 -8.84 9.56
C THR A 207 -4.62 -9.40 10.58
N THR A 208 -4.17 -9.68 11.81
CA THR A 208 -4.97 -10.24 12.92
C THR A 208 -5.08 -9.23 14.06
N PRO A 209 -6.29 -8.94 14.60
CA PRO A 209 -6.45 -8.01 15.72
C PRO A 209 -5.63 -8.46 16.94
N GLY A 210 -4.81 -7.55 17.49
CA GLY A 210 -4.14 -7.73 18.79
C GLY A 210 -2.62 -7.90 18.81
N LEU A 211 -1.91 -7.81 17.67
CA LEU A 211 -0.44 -8.00 17.66
C LEU A 211 0.31 -6.96 16.81
N ALA A 212 0.15 -5.66 17.09
CA ALA A 212 0.96 -4.63 16.44
C ALA A 212 2.45 -4.93 16.67
N SER A 213 3.22 -5.12 15.59
CA SER A 213 4.67 -5.33 15.69
C SER A 213 5.38 -3.99 15.56
N LEU A 214 5.85 -3.46 16.69
CA LEU A 214 6.73 -2.31 16.72
C LEU A 214 8.13 -2.74 16.36
N ARG A 215 8.71 -2.08 15.36
CA ARG A 215 10.12 -2.26 14.99
C ARG A 215 10.83 -0.93 15.00
N THR A 216 11.97 -0.93 15.68
CA THR A 216 12.87 0.20 15.80
C THR A 216 14.03 -0.09 14.84
N SER A 217 14.42 0.88 14.00
CA SER A 217 15.78 0.81 13.46
C SER A 217 16.74 1.03 14.63
N PRO A 218 17.81 0.24 14.77
CA PRO A 218 18.83 0.54 15.76
C PRO A 218 19.38 1.94 15.43
N GLY A 219 19.11 2.91 16.30
CA GLY A 219 19.83 4.18 16.25
C GLY A 219 21.32 3.87 16.41
N THR A 220 22.16 4.57 15.66
CA THR A 220 23.58 4.61 15.98
C THR A 220 23.68 5.13 17.41
N GLY A 221 23.94 4.24 18.36
CA GLY A 221 24.27 4.60 19.71
C GLY A 221 25.45 5.56 19.64
N HIS A 222 25.25 6.75 20.18
CA HIS A 222 26.35 7.51 20.74
C HIS A 222 26.56 7.02 22.16
#